data_AF-A0A2J2H860-F1
#
_entry.id   AF-A0A2J2H860-F1
#
_cell.length_a   1.000
_cell.length_b   1.000
_cell.length_c   1.000
_cell.angle_alpha   90.00
_cell.angle_beta   90.00
_cell.angle_gamma   90.00
#
_symmetry.space_group_name_H-M   'P 1'
#
loop_
_entity.id
_entity.type
_entity.pdbx_description
1 polymer ?
#
loop_
_entity_poly.entity_id
_entity_poly.type
_entity_poly.pdbx_seq_one_letter_code
_entity_poly.pdbx_strand_id
1 'polypeptide(L)'
;MGGLLPLAASLSLHAALLTADLSALLHLRKSSGGLGSPKSELQLHVRARTSLEKLDEAVRWSAEGGWLKRLGVKAGSWDELKRWAIDNWSGVVEAAVRRLGGDVQKELNALRGKLKDDKIAREVVAPALLLIQAEKLGVNEESLRYFAAVISGAIGGDGYVSAAEGKVGLTSGERPIALLWAAALAAHGIKAEVEGAGTAFKVVASGGDAVRLARLYFLFGPPLLEGGDERVINHKLAEAVELGAEGALDIRWEGLRRRTEDGPVTADLTISEGDVAVKFNVYLRNDILLQFISTDRSRVELAARLLRHAGVNAEVKRVGERGEWRVRATTDRLAAGRKELRDAVAGIVEEALARGWVNRETADRWLDKLRGGLTLKEGWPKYEVGLAEGALVVRYHSTNPGNIEREAQRLRAMGLVEGVHFSVRMPEGGKRGYVRILKEGLAYAAWLSVYGKDEEQRSLAAGFVERILQRAKEAGDDVRKKAEEIVEEGKARGSLRLKGFEKEFEVNGVKYKVKVIDGGAVEEDRNGRKLLRIRITAEVGGVRSEYIITYGRRGSDNAAVGYAYIREEADAERFAALVEALTGKRPRMRRRSDGRIDIVCYEGHLEGFARYAELAEAIARWLEETGRR
;
A
#
# COMPACT_ATOMS: atom_id res chain seq x y z
N MET A 1 33.03 32.78 -7.55
CA MET A 1 32.13 31.61 -7.54
C MET A 1 31.28 31.68 -6.28
N GLY A 2 30.08 32.23 -6.36
CA GLY A 2 29.16 32.35 -5.23
C GLY A 2 27.74 32.26 -5.77
N GLY A 3 26.88 31.45 -5.14
CA GLY A 3 25.50 31.37 -5.64
C GLY A 3 24.54 30.32 -5.05
N LEU A 4 24.92 29.45 -4.11
CA LEU A 4 23.99 28.41 -3.62
C LEU A 4 23.72 28.40 -2.10
N LEU A 5 24.67 28.84 -1.27
CA LEU A 5 24.52 28.90 0.21
C LEU A 5 23.37 29.78 0.78
N PRO A 6 22.97 30.94 0.19
CA PRO A 6 21.99 31.83 0.83
C PRO A 6 20.53 31.32 0.83
N LEU A 7 20.23 30.31 0.01
CA LEU A 7 18.85 29.88 -0.27
C LEU A 7 18.27 29.03 0.87
N ALA A 8 19.07 28.18 1.51
CA ALA A 8 18.60 27.25 2.53
C ALA A 8 18.21 27.93 3.86
N ALA A 9 19.01 28.88 4.33
CA ALA A 9 18.73 29.61 5.57
C ALA A 9 17.48 30.52 5.48
N SER A 10 17.23 31.07 4.28
CA SER A 10 16.00 31.80 4.00
C SER A 10 14.76 30.89 4.07
N LEU A 11 14.89 29.62 3.67
CA LEU A 11 13.80 28.64 3.69
C LEU A 11 13.45 28.19 5.11
N SER A 12 14.45 27.96 5.98
CA SER A 12 14.22 27.55 7.37
C SER A 12 13.50 28.61 8.20
N LEU A 13 13.91 29.89 8.07
CA LEU A 13 13.26 30.99 8.79
C LEU A 13 11.85 31.24 8.25
N HIS A 14 11.69 31.24 6.92
CA HIS A 14 10.39 31.51 6.30
C HIS A 14 9.35 30.43 6.64
N ALA A 15 9.75 29.15 6.64
CA ALA A 15 8.88 28.05 7.07
C ALA A 15 8.46 28.18 8.56
N ALA A 16 9.38 28.62 9.43
CA ALA A 16 9.12 28.84 10.84
C ALA A 16 8.19 30.03 11.13
N LEU A 17 8.33 31.11 10.35
CA LEU A 17 7.47 32.29 10.47
C LEU A 17 6.03 31.98 10.05
N LEU A 18 5.85 31.07 9.08
CA LEU A 18 4.54 30.65 8.55
C LEU A 18 3.91 29.45 9.27
N THR A 19 4.61 28.79 10.20
CA THR A 19 4.12 27.57 10.86
C THR A 19 3.01 27.82 11.88
N ALA A 20 2.62 29.08 12.10
CA ALA A 20 1.47 29.44 12.92
C ALA A 20 0.50 30.35 12.17
N ASP A 21 -0.64 29.75 11.83
CA ASP A 21 -1.95 30.39 11.59
C ASP A 21 -2.26 30.93 10.18
N LEU A 22 -2.96 30.09 9.40
CA LEU A 22 -3.61 30.44 8.12
C LEU A 22 -4.89 31.29 8.29
N SER A 23 -5.36 31.54 9.52
CA SER A 23 -6.54 32.37 9.77
C SER A 23 -6.36 33.82 9.27
N ALA A 24 -5.12 34.33 9.28
CA ALA A 24 -4.78 35.66 8.77
C ALA A 24 -4.80 35.75 7.23
N LEU A 25 -4.37 34.68 6.53
CA LEU A 25 -4.37 34.59 5.06
C LEU A 25 -5.80 34.67 4.48
N LEU A 26 -6.82 34.23 5.22
CA LEU A 26 -8.22 34.29 4.80
C LEU A 26 -8.86 35.69 4.95
N HIS A 27 -8.37 36.53 5.87
CA HIS A 27 -8.86 37.89 6.02
C HIS A 27 -8.48 38.80 4.84
N LEU A 28 -7.35 38.52 4.16
CA LEU A 28 -6.88 39.28 3.00
C LEU A 28 -7.67 39.02 1.71
N ARG A 29 -8.29 37.83 1.55
CA ARG A 29 -9.16 37.57 0.40
C ARG A 29 -10.43 38.43 0.39
N LYS A 30 -10.82 38.99 1.54
CA LYS A 30 -11.93 39.95 1.63
C LYS A 30 -11.51 41.39 1.28
N SER A 31 -10.22 41.73 1.31
CA SER A 31 -9.74 43.09 1.03
C SER A 31 -9.12 43.26 -0.35
N SER A 32 -8.64 42.20 -1.01
CA SER A 32 -8.14 42.24 -2.38
C SER A 32 -9.17 41.65 -3.35
N GLY A 33 -10.00 42.52 -3.92
CA GLY A 33 -10.99 42.14 -4.92
C GLY A 33 -10.37 41.47 -6.15
N GLY A 34 -10.86 40.26 -6.45
CA GLY A 34 -10.88 39.63 -7.77
C GLY A 34 -9.55 39.43 -8.51
N LEU A 35 -9.02 38.21 -8.49
CA LEU A 35 -8.32 37.56 -9.61
C LEU A 35 -8.21 36.04 -9.36
N GLY A 36 -8.74 35.23 -10.28
CA GLY A 36 -8.26 33.87 -10.59
C GLY A 36 -8.56 32.69 -9.64
N SER A 37 -8.85 31.53 -10.23
CA SER A 37 -9.05 30.22 -9.58
C SER A 37 -7.79 29.65 -8.88
N PRO A 38 -7.90 28.86 -7.80
CA PRO A 38 -6.80 28.52 -6.89
C PRO A 38 -5.92 27.32 -7.32
N LYS A 39 -5.80 27.06 -8.63
CA LYS A 39 -5.05 25.90 -9.14
C LYS A 39 -3.55 26.17 -9.33
N SER A 40 -3.09 27.42 -9.22
CA SER A 40 -1.75 27.81 -9.67
C SER A 40 -0.87 28.56 -8.66
N GLU A 41 -1.33 28.87 -7.44
CA GLU A 41 -0.54 29.66 -6.48
C GLU A 41 -0.02 28.90 -5.25
N LEU A 42 -0.29 27.59 -5.15
CA LEU A 42 0.25 26.72 -4.09
C LEU A 42 1.01 25.51 -4.65
N GLN A 43 1.65 25.67 -5.81
CA GLN A 43 2.82 24.87 -6.21
C GLN A 43 4.05 25.34 -5.42
N LEU A 44 4.03 25.20 -4.09
CA LEU A 44 5.18 25.51 -3.23
C LEU A 44 6.05 24.27 -3.07
N HIS A 45 6.60 23.81 -4.18
CA HIS A 45 7.88 23.13 -4.21
C HIS A 45 8.76 23.82 -5.27
N VAL A 46 9.93 24.24 -4.81
CA VAL A 46 11.13 24.42 -5.64
C VAL A 46 10.98 25.42 -6.79
N ARG A 47 11.04 26.73 -6.50
CA ARG A 47 11.74 27.70 -7.35
C ARG A 47 12.15 28.95 -6.57
N ALA A 48 13.45 29.15 -6.55
CA ALA A 48 14.18 30.22 -5.90
C ALA A 48 13.71 31.62 -6.37
N ARG A 49 12.97 32.31 -5.51
CA ARG A 49 12.97 33.76 -5.24
C ARG A 49 11.91 34.01 -4.16
N THR A 50 12.27 33.87 -2.89
CA THR A 50 11.57 34.62 -1.84
C THR A 50 11.89 36.09 -2.11
N SER A 51 10.98 36.82 -2.76
CA SER A 51 11.09 38.28 -2.80
C SER A 51 11.14 38.79 -1.35
N LEU A 52 11.87 39.87 -1.12
CA LEU A 52 11.96 40.52 0.20
C LEU A 52 10.56 40.76 0.77
N GLU A 53 9.62 41.16 -0.10
CA GLU A 53 8.20 41.37 0.19
C GLU A 53 7.51 40.15 0.83
N LYS A 54 7.79 38.93 0.34
CA LYS A 54 7.22 37.70 0.93
C LYS A 54 7.79 37.45 2.32
N LEU A 55 9.08 37.73 2.53
CA LEU A 55 9.71 37.57 3.84
C LEU A 55 9.17 38.62 4.84
N ASP A 56 9.01 39.87 4.41
CA ASP A 56 8.42 40.95 5.22
C ASP A 56 6.99 40.60 5.64
N GLU A 57 6.20 40.04 4.73
CA GLU A 57 4.85 39.57 5.01
C GLU A 57 4.85 38.44 6.05
N ALA A 58 5.72 37.44 5.91
CA ALA A 58 5.86 36.36 6.88
C ALA A 58 6.29 36.89 8.27
N VAL A 59 7.21 37.86 8.33
CA VAL A 59 7.65 38.49 9.58
C VAL A 59 6.48 39.22 10.26
N ARG A 60 5.78 40.06 9.53
CA ARG A 60 4.62 40.82 10.04
C ARG A 60 3.54 39.90 10.59
N TRP A 61 3.15 38.87 9.86
CA TRP A 61 2.15 37.89 10.35
C TRP A 61 2.62 37.15 11.59
N SER A 62 3.88 36.75 11.63
CA SER A 62 4.44 36.08 12.80
C SER A 62 4.45 37.00 14.04
N ALA A 63 4.65 38.31 13.86
CA ALA A 63 4.61 39.30 14.95
C ALA A 63 3.18 39.65 15.41
N GLU A 64 2.18 39.52 14.54
CA GLU A 64 0.76 39.81 14.85
C GLU A 64 0.05 38.65 15.55
N GLY A 65 0.43 37.39 15.26
CA GLY A 65 -0.25 36.20 15.78
C GLY A 65 0.59 34.94 15.93
N GLY A 66 1.80 34.91 15.37
CA GLY A 66 2.62 33.70 15.27
C GLY A 66 3.80 33.63 16.24
N TRP A 67 4.90 33.04 15.75
CA TRP A 67 6.10 32.75 16.54
C TRP A 67 6.71 34.00 17.19
N LEU A 68 6.89 35.07 16.41
CA LEU A 68 7.51 36.31 16.88
C LEU A 68 6.69 36.97 18.00
N LYS A 69 5.35 36.97 17.89
CA LYS A 69 4.48 37.50 18.95
C LYS A 69 4.71 36.82 20.29
N ARG A 70 4.86 35.49 20.29
CA ARG A 70 5.10 34.70 21.51
C ARG A 70 6.44 35.02 22.16
N LEU A 71 7.44 35.36 21.34
CA LEU A 71 8.74 35.82 21.82
C LEU A 71 8.74 37.28 22.29
N GLY A 72 7.61 37.99 22.13
CA GLY A 72 7.48 39.41 22.40
C GLY A 72 8.20 40.28 21.37
N VAL A 73 8.48 39.74 20.18
CA VAL A 73 9.17 40.43 19.09
C VAL A 73 8.17 41.24 18.30
N LYS A 74 8.39 42.55 18.21
CA LYS A 74 7.60 43.46 17.38
C LYS A 74 8.44 43.86 16.17
N ALA A 75 8.18 43.24 15.03
CA ALA A 75 8.83 43.56 13.76
C ALA A 75 7.80 43.46 12.63
N GLY A 76 7.69 44.49 11.81
CA GLY A 76 6.84 44.56 10.62
C GLY A 76 7.56 44.21 9.33
N SER A 77 8.89 44.02 9.36
CA SER A 77 9.71 43.66 8.21
C SER A 77 10.95 42.88 8.61
N TRP A 78 11.60 42.25 7.63
CA TRP A 78 12.89 41.59 7.78
C TRP A 78 13.97 42.54 8.34
N ASP A 79 14.01 43.79 7.89
CA ASP A 79 14.97 44.77 8.39
C ASP A 79 14.71 45.17 9.86
N GLU A 80 13.45 45.20 10.28
CA GLU A 80 13.09 45.38 11.69
C GLU A 80 13.46 44.17 12.54
N LEU A 81 13.25 42.96 12.02
CA LEU A 81 13.64 41.73 12.70
C LEU A 81 15.17 41.61 12.85
N LYS A 82 15.93 41.99 11.82
CA LYS A 82 17.40 42.09 11.89
C LYS A 82 17.86 43.09 12.95
N ARG A 83 17.25 44.28 12.99
CA ARG A 83 17.55 45.28 14.03
C ARG A 83 17.24 44.74 15.42
N TRP A 84 16.08 44.11 15.60
CA TRP A 84 15.74 43.46 16.85
C TRP A 84 16.79 42.43 17.29
N ALA A 85 17.28 41.59 16.36
CA ALA A 85 18.32 40.60 16.67
C ALA A 85 19.65 41.26 17.09
N ILE A 86 20.03 42.38 16.46
CA ILE A 86 21.25 43.15 16.81
C ILE A 86 21.13 43.80 18.19
N ASP A 87 19.95 44.34 18.51
CA ASP A 87 19.67 45.04 19.77
C ASP A 87 19.60 44.05 20.94
N ASN A 88 19.11 42.83 20.70
CA ASN A 88 18.97 41.78 21.70
C ASN A 88 20.15 40.78 21.70
N TRP A 89 21.22 41.08 20.97
CA TRP A 89 22.32 40.13 20.74
C TRP A 89 23.06 39.70 22.01
N SER A 90 23.18 40.59 23.01
CA SER A 90 23.81 40.23 24.29
C SER A 90 23.09 39.07 24.97
N GLY A 91 21.76 39.05 24.94
CA GLY A 91 20.97 37.95 25.47
C GLY A 91 21.18 36.63 24.71
N VAL A 92 21.38 36.70 23.39
CA VAL A 92 21.73 35.53 22.56
C VAL A 92 23.09 34.98 22.95
N VAL A 93 24.09 35.85 23.13
CA VAL A 93 25.45 35.46 23.55
C VAL A 93 25.44 34.84 24.93
N GLU A 94 24.77 35.45 25.90
CA GLU A 94 24.66 34.91 27.26
C GLU A 94 24.02 33.52 27.27
N ALA A 95 22.92 33.35 26.53
CA ALA A 95 22.25 32.07 26.38
C ALA A 95 23.17 31.01 25.77
N ALA A 96 23.96 31.37 24.75
CA ALA A 96 24.88 30.43 24.11
C ALA A 96 26.03 30.03 25.05
N VAL A 97 26.58 30.98 25.79
CA VAL A 97 27.64 30.75 26.78
C VAL A 97 27.17 29.79 27.89
N ARG A 98 25.90 29.90 28.34
CA ARG A 98 25.35 28.94 29.31
C ARG A 98 25.31 27.51 28.81
N ARG A 99 25.24 27.28 27.48
CA ARG A 99 25.14 25.95 26.88
C ARG A 99 26.47 25.36 26.46
N LEU A 100 27.38 26.20 25.93
CA LEU A 100 28.62 25.76 25.31
C LEU A 100 29.89 26.22 26.04
N GLY A 101 29.78 27.13 27.02
CA GLY A 101 30.91 27.69 27.77
C GLY A 101 31.40 29.05 27.25
N GLY A 102 32.34 29.64 27.98
CA GLY A 102 32.84 31.01 27.74
C GLY A 102 33.60 31.22 26.43
N ASP A 103 34.19 30.17 25.88
CA ASP A 103 35.01 30.24 24.65
C ASP A 103 34.21 30.70 23.42
N VAL A 104 32.89 30.51 23.45
CA VAL A 104 31.98 30.91 22.37
C VAL A 104 31.68 32.42 22.38
N GLN A 105 31.89 33.11 23.51
CA GLN A 105 31.53 34.51 23.70
C GLN A 105 32.25 35.44 22.70
N LYS A 106 33.57 35.23 22.52
CA LYS A 106 34.39 36.06 21.63
C LYS A 106 33.93 35.93 20.17
N GLU A 107 33.58 34.71 19.75
CA GLU A 107 33.14 34.43 18.38
C GLU A 107 31.77 35.02 18.08
N LEU A 108 30.80 34.86 18.98
CA LEU A 108 29.47 35.43 18.79
C LEU A 108 29.46 36.95 18.89
N ASN A 109 30.31 37.56 19.72
CA ASN A 109 30.46 39.01 19.77
C ASN A 109 30.98 39.57 18.43
N ALA A 110 31.91 38.88 17.77
CA ALA A 110 32.39 39.26 16.45
C ALA A 110 31.29 39.15 15.37
N LEU A 111 30.35 38.21 15.54
CA LEU A 111 29.23 38.01 14.62
C LEU A 111 28.22 39.17 14.64
N ARG A 112 28.05 39.87 15.78
CA ARG A 112 27.13 41.01 15.93
C ARG A 112 27.34 42.09 14.86
N GLY A 113 28.60 42.46 14.62
CA GLY A 113 28.97 43.50 13.65
C GLY A 113 28.66 43.10 12.20
N LYS A 114 28.59 41.79 11.93
CA LYS A 114 28.31 41.21 10.61
C LYS A 114 26.82 41.04 10.32
N LEU A 115 25.92 41.20 11.30
CA LEU A 115 24.48 41.06 11.09
C LEU A 115 23.86 42.14 10.18
N LYS A 116 24.63 43.18 9.83
CA LYS A 116 24.26 44.13 8.78
C LYS A 116 24.33 43.50 7.38
N ASP A 117 25.15 42.47 7.21
CA ASP A 117 25.19 41.67 5.98
C ASP A 117 23.95 40.78 5.92
N ASP A 118 23.17 40.97 4.87
CA ASP A 118 21.89 40.31 4.69
C ASP A 118 22.00 38.79 4.50
N LYS A 119 23.12 38.31 3.94
CA LYS A 119 23.41 36.89 3.80
C LYS A 119 23.67 36.27 5.17
N ILE A 120 24.51 36.91 5.98
CA ILE A 120 24.85 36.45 7.33
C ILE A 120 23.63 36.49 8.23
N ALA A 121 22.84 37.56 8.17
CA ALA A 121 21.63 37.69 8.96
C ALA A 121 20.62 36.55 8.72
N ARG A 122 20.45 36.10 7.48
CA ARG A 122 19.54 34.97 7.17
C ARG A 122 19.95 33.66 7.82
N GLU A 123 21.27 33.41 7.94
CA GLU A 123 21.80 32.22 8.62
C GLU A 123 21.74 32.32 10.15
N VAL A 124 21.72 33.55 10.69
CA VAL A 124 21.85 33.81 12.13
C VAL A 124 20.52 34.00 12.85
N VAL A 125 19.55 34.69 12.24
CA VAL A 125 18.31 35.10 12.93
C VAL A 125 17.50 33.89 13.41
N ALA A 126 17.41 32.82 12.62
CA ALA A 126 16.66 31.62 12.98
C ALA A 126 17.22 30.91 14.24
N PRO A 127 18.50 30.50 14.30
CA PRO A 127 19.04 29.86 15.50
C PRO A 127 19.10 30.81 16.71
N ALA A 128 19.26 32.13 16.50
CA ALA A 128 19.16 33.11 17.58
C ALA A 128 17.75 33.15 18.20
N LEU A 129 16.69 33.19 17.37
CA LEU A 129 15.31 33.16 17.85
C LEU A 129 14.97 31.84 18.57
N LEU A 130 15.46 30.69 18.08
CA LEU A 130 15.30 29.40 18.76
C LEU A 130 15.97 29.39 20.14
N LEU A 131 17.17 29.95 20.25
CA LEU A 131 17.88 30.01 21.52
C LEU A 131 17.14 30.90 22.53
N ILE A 132 16.65 32.07 22.09
CA ILE A 132 15.82 32.96 22.91
C ILE A 132 14.49 32.29 23.30
N GLN A 133 13.88 31.53 22.39
CA GLN A 133 12.67 30.76 22.68
C GLN A 133 12.91 29.80 23.85
N ALA A 134 13.97 28.99 23.78
CA ALA A 134 14.26 28.01 24.83
C ALA A 134 14.53 28.67 26.18
N GLU A 135 15.17 29.84 26.22
CA GLU A 135 15.44 30.57 27.46
C GLU A 135 14.18 31.24 28.05
N LYS A 136 13.31 31.82 27.20
CA LYS A 136 12.13 32.57 27.67
C LYS A 136 10.92 31.69 27.94
N LEU A 137 10.69 30.70 27.09
CA LEU A 137 9.45 29.91 27.06
C LEU A 137 9.66 28.45 27.49
N GLY A 138 10.92 28.01 27.63
CA GLY A 138 11.26 26.61 27.86
C GLY A 138 10.99 25.73 26.64
N VAL A 139 11.14 24.41 26.83
CA VAL A 139 10.85 23.40 25.80
C VAL A 139 9.53 22.71 26.13
N ASN A 140 8.50 23.05 25.35
CA ASN A 140 7.14 22.48 25.37
C ASN A 140 6.68 22.08 23.96
N GLU A 141 5.52 21.42 23.83
CA GLU A 141 4.99 20.90 22.54
C GLU A 141 4.97 21.97 21.43
N GLU A 142 4.57 23.20 21.75
CA GLU A 142 4.44 24.27 20.76
C GLU A 142 5.80 24.85 20.35
N SER A 143 6.71 25.04 21.30
CA SER A 143 8.10 25.47 21.04
C SER A 143 8.87 24.44 20.20
N LEU A 144 8.59 23.14 20.42
CA LEU A 144 9.13 22.02 19.65
C LEU A 144 8.70 22.06 18.19
N ARG A 145 7.48 22.55 17.89
CA ARG A 145 7.01 22.72 16.51
C ARG A 145 7.81 23.78 15.76
N TYR A 146 8.04 24.95 16.36
CA TYR A 146 8.86 25.99 15.73
C TYR A 146 10.31 25.54 15.57
N PHE A 147 10.86 24.89 16.60
CA PHE A 147 12.18 24.28 16.54
C PHE A 147 12.30 23.26 15.40
N ALA A 148 11.36 22.33 15.31
CA ALA A 148 11.34 21.31 14.28
C ALA A 148 11.14 21.90 12.88
N ALA A 149 10.34 22.95 12.71
CA ALA A 149 10.16 23.63 11.44
C ALA A 149 11.46 24.29 10.96
N VAL A 150 12.14 25.04 11.84
CA VAL A 150 13.43 25.68 11.55
C VAL A 150 14.49 24.63 11.21
N ILE A 151 14.64 23.61 12.06
CA ILE A 151 15.62 22.54 11.88
C ILE A 151 15.35 21.74 10.62
N SER A 152 14.08 21.49 10.29
CA SER A 152 13.76 20.75 9.08
C SER A 152 14.09 21.53 7.81
N GLY A 153 13.98 22.85 7.84
CA GLY A 153 14.49 23.68 6.75
C GLY A 153 16.02 23.59 6.62
N ALA A 154 16.74 23.59 7.75
CA ALA A 154 18.20 23.48 7.76
C ALA A 154 18.69 22.10 7.27
N ILE A 155 18.06 21.01 7.72
CA ILE A 155 18.34 19.64 7.24
C ILE A 155 17.95 19.49 5.78
N GLY A 156 16.75 19.96 5.41
CA GLY A 156 16.20 19.84 4.06
C GLY A 156 17.02 20.59 3.01
N GLY A 157 17.57 21.76 3.36
CA GLY A 157 18.50 22.52 2.54
C GLY A 157 19.88 21.87 2.45
N ASP A 158 20.86 22.43 3.17
CA ASP A 158 22.28 22.06 3.04
C ASP A 158 22.74 21.01 4.06
N GLY A 159 21.86 20.57 4.97
CA GLY A 159 22.14 19.49 5.91
C GLY A 159 21.97 18.09 5.31
N TYR A 160 22.19 17.07 6.13
CA TYR A 160 22.05 15.66 5.76
C TYR A 160 21.50 14.81 6.90
N VAL A 161 20.95 13.65 6.53
CA VAL A 161 20.56 12.57 7.44
C VAL A 161 21.21 11.30 6.91
N SER A 162 21.88 10.55 7.78
CA SER A 162 22.48 9.25 7.44
C SER A 162 22.13 8.23 8.52
N ALA A 163 21.28 7.27 8.16
CA ALA A 163 20.96 6.10 8.97
C ALA A 163 22.19 5.21 9.16
N ALA A 164 22.94 4.98 8.09
CA ALA A 164 24.15 4.15 8.10
C ALA A 164 25.22 4.68 9.06
N GLU A 165 25.43 6.00 9.11
CA GLU A 165 26.40 6.61 10.02
C GLU A 165 25.82 6.95 11.40
N GLY A 166 24.50 6.85 11.59
CA GLY A 166 23.84 7.25 12.83
C GLY A 166 23.91 8.76 13.11
N LYS A 167 23.89 9.59 12.05
CA LYS A 167 24.21 11.03 12.13
C LYS A 167 23.19 11.92 11.43
N VAL A 168 22.96 13.10 12.01
CA VAL A 168 22.26 14.22 11.37
C VAL A 168 23.15 15.45 11.44
N GLY A 169 23.41 16.08 10.30
CA GLY A 169 24.31 17.22 10.21
C GLY A 169 23.67 18.45 9.58
N LEU A 170 23.98 19.62 10.13
CA LEU A 170 23.71 20.93 9.52
C LEU A 170 25.00 21.49 8.93
N THR A 171 24.90 22.27 7.86
CA THR A 171 26.05 22.92 7.23
C THR A 171 25.95 24.44 7.42
N SER A 172 27.07 25.09 7.74
CA SER A 172 27.16 26.54 7.93
C SER A 172 28.42 27.12 7.27
N GLY A 173 28.31 28.37 6.78
CA GLY A 173 29.40 29.06 6.12
C GLY A 173 30.46 29.64 7.07
N GLU A 174 30.12 29.93 8.33
CA GLU A 174 31.07 30.48 9.31
C GLU A 174 31.01 29.73 10.65
N ARG A 175 32.17 29.55 11.30
CA ARG A 175 32.28 28.88 12.60
C ARG A 175 31.37 29.48 13.68
N PRO A 176 31.27 30.82 13.85
CA PRO A 176 30.41 31.40 14.87
C PRO A 176 28.93 31.05 14.66
N ILE A 177 28.48 30.90 13.40
CA ILE A 177 27.11 30.51 13.07
C ILE A 177 26.90 29.03 13.41
N ALA A 178 27.88 28.16 13.12
CA ALA A 178 27.85 26.75 13.51
C ALA A 178 27.78 26.59 15.05
N LEU A 179 28.53 27.38 15.81
CA LEU A 179 28.44 27.41 17.28
C LEU A 179 27.07 27.88 17.76
N LEU A 180 26.48 28.88 17.10
CA LEU A 180 25.13 29.35 17.43
C LEU A 180 24.08 28.25 17.21
N TRP A 181 24.19 27.48 16.12
CA TRP A 181 23.36 26.30 15.88
C TRP A 181 23.57 25.23 16.95
N ALA A 182 24.81 24.92 17.32
CA ALA A 182 25.11 23.97 18.39
C ALA A 182 24.50 24.43 19.74
N ALA A 183 24.54 25.72 20.05
CA ALA A 183 23.90 26.29 21.24
C ALA A 183 22.37 26.17 21.19
N ALA A 184 21.76 26.46 20.03
CA ALA A 184 20.32 26.32 19.83
C ALA A 184 19.86 24.86 19.95
N LEU A 185 20.62 23.89 19.42
CA LEU A 185 20.36 22.46 19.58
C LEU A 185 20.49 22.04 21.06
N ALA A 186 21.57 22.46 21.73
CA ALA A 186 21.79 22.15 23.15
C ALA A 186 20.69 22.73 24.04
N ALA A 187 20.14 23.89 23.70
CA ALA A 187 19.01 24.50 24.41
C ALA A 187 17.72 23.67 24.28
N HIS A 188 17.57 22.88 23.21
CA HIS A 188 16.48 21.93 23.00
C HIS A 188 16.84 20.50 23.43
N GLY A 189 17.93 20.34 24.17
CA GLY A 189 18.37 19.06 24.71
C GLY A 189 18.92 18.10 23.65
N ILE A 190 19.56 18.64 22.60
CA ILE A 190 20.23 17.87 21.55
C ILE A 190 21.71 18.25 21.55
N LYS A 191 22.61 17.31 21.82
CA LYS A 191 24.05 17.58 21.73
C LYS A 191 24.52 17.43 20.28
N ALA A 192 25.36 18.36 19.85
CA ALA A 192 25.97 18.33 18.53
C ALA A 192 27.39 18.89 18.58
N GLU A 193 28.27 18.30 17.78
CA GLU A 193 29.67 18.71 17.65
C GLU A 193 29.84 19.64 16.46
N VAL A 194 30.73 20.63 16.60
CA VAL A 194 31.08 21.55 15.52
C VAL A 194 32.41 21.14 14.91
N GLU A 195 32.36 20.68 13.67
CA GLU A 195 33.51 20.16 12.92
C GLU A 195 33.85 21.06 11.72
N GLY A 196 35.13 21.16 11.38
CA GLY A 196 35.57 21.83 10.15
C GLY A 196 35.44 20.89 8.94
N ALA A 197 34.79 21.35 7.88
CA ALA A 197 34.60 20.61 6.62
C ALA A 197 35.11 21.43 5.43
N GLY A 198 36.43 21.49 5.28
CA GLY A 198 37.08 22.31 4.25
C GLY A 198 36.81 23.80 4.47
N THR A 199 36.07 24.44 3.56
CA THR A 199 35.70 25.86 3.66
C THR A 199 34.40 26.11 4.42
N ALA A 200 33.73 25.06 4.90
CA ALA A 200 32.47 25.14 5.64
C ALA A 200 32.60 24.49 7.03
N PHE A 201 31.60 24.70 7.88
CA PHE A 201 31.50 24.09 9.20
C PHE A 201 30.26 23.19 9.26
N LYS A 202 30.39 22.05 9.92
CA LYS A 202 29.27 21.13 10.16
C LYS A 202 28.89 21.15 11.64
N VAL A 203 27.61 21.03 11.91
CA VAL A 203 27.06 20.82 13.25
C VAL A 203 26.41 19.44 13.25
N VAL A 204 27.05 18.47 13.89
CA VAL A 204 26.73 17.04 13.76
C VAL A 204 26.18 16.50 15.06
N ALA A 205 24.93 16.06 15.05
CA ALA A 205 24.36 15.22 16.10
C ALA A 205 24.60 13.75 15.76
N SER A 206 24.89 12.93 16.78
CA SER A 206 25.14 11.50 16.65
C SER A 206 24.31 10.70 17.65
N GLY A 207 24.05 9.42 17.38
CA GLY A 207 23.36 8.52 18.31
C GLY A 207 21.93 8.98 18.65
N GLY A 208 21.55 8.94 19.92
CA GLY A 208 20.19 9.31 20.36
C GLY A 208 19.77 10.74 19.99
N ASP A 209 20.72 11.67 19.94
CA ASP A 209 20.47 13.06 19.50
C ASP A 209 20.20 13.15 17.99
N ALA A 210 20.90 12.33 17.19
CA ALA A 210 20.62 12.20 15.75
C ALA A 210 19.24 11.58 15.51
N VAL A 211 18.88 10.54 16.27
CA VAL A 211 17.55 9.91 16.22
C VAL A 211 16.46 10.95 16.54
N ARG A 212 16.67 11.78 17.57
CA ARG A 212 15.72 12.84 17.95
C ARG A 212 15.54 13.86 16.82
N LEU A 213 16.63 14.29 16.19
CA LEU A 213 16.57 15.20 15.04
C LEU A 213 15.91 14.57 13.81
N ALA A 214 16.24 13.32 13.49
CA ALA A 214 15.64 12.58 12.38
C ALA A 214 14.12 12.44 12.56
N ARG A 215 13.65 12.16 13.78
CA ARG A 215 12.21 12.11 14.10
C ARG A 215 11.53 13.47 13.90
N LEU A 216 12.13 14.55 14.38
CA LEU A 216 11.58 15.90 14.17
C LEU A 216 11.54 16.25 12.67
N TYR A 217 12.57 15.85 11.92
CA TYR A 217 12.60 16.01 10.47
C TYR A 217 11.50 15.21 9.77
N PHE A 218 11.25 13.97 10.21
CA PHE A 218 10.16 13.16 9.70
C PHE A 218 8.78 13.81 9.92
N LEU A 219 8.53 14.28 11.14
CA LEU A 219 7.24 14.84 11.53
C LEU A 219 6.97 16.21 10.92
N PHE A 220 7.99 17.08 10.84
CA PHE A 220 7.83 18.50 10.50
C PHE A 220 8.54 18.95 9.23
N GLY A 221 9.34 18.08 8.60
CA GLY A 221 10.03 18.38 7.34
C GLY A 221 9.12 18.42 6.13
N PRO A 222 9.64 18.65 4.92
CA PRO A 222 8.85 18.58 3.69
C PRO A 222 8.18 17.20 3.53
N PRO A 223 7.04 17.09 2.82
CA PRO A 223 6.34 15.82 2.67
C PRO A 223 7.20 14.76 1.96
N LEU A 224 7.01 13.47 2.31
CA LEU A 224 7.61 12.31 1.64
C LEU A 224 7.37 12.26 0.13
N LEU A 225 6.26 12.86 -0.32
CA LEU A 225 5.80 12.88 -1.70
C LEU A 225 5.40 14.31 -2.05
N GLU A 226 6.09 14.89 -3.02
CA GLU A 226 5.74 16.18 -3.61
C GLU A 226 4.60 16.03 -4.61
N GLY A 227 3.45 16.64 -4.34
CA GLY A 227 2.44 16.90 -5.36
C GLY A 227 1.82 15.66 -6.01
N GLY A 228 0.87 15.89 -6.92
CA GLY A 228 0.11 14.84 -7.62
C GLY A 228 0.90 14.09 -8.71
N ASP A 229 2.22 14.23 -8.75
CA ASP A 229 3.12 13.52 -9.67
C ASP A 229 4.09 12.66 -8.86
N GLU A 230 3.85 11.35 -8.87
CA GLU A 230 4.48 10.31 -8.05
C GLU A 230 5.97 10.03 -8.38
N ARG A 231 6.84 11.04 -8.53
CA ARG A 231 8.20 10.85 -9.06
C ARG A 231 9.39 11.26 -8.18
N VAL A 232 9.20 11.77 -6.97
CA VAL A 232 10.33 12.15 -6.11
C VAL A 232 10.22 11.54 -4.71
N ILE A 233 11.09 10.57 -4.41
CA ILE A 233 11.34 10.08 -3.05
C ILE A 233 12.35 11.05 -2.41
N ASN A 234 11.97 11.73 -1.33
CA ASN A 234 12.93 12.52 -0.56
C ASN A 234 13.89 11.58 0.20
N HIS A 235 15.10 11.40 -0.33
CA HIS A 235 16.11 10.49 0.25
C HIS A 235 16.47 10.82 1.70
N LYS A 236 16.60 12.10 2.07
CA LYS A 236 16.87 12.51 3.48
C LYS A 236 15.75 12.08 4.42
N LEU A 237 14.51 12.07 3.93
CA LEU A 237 13.35 11.68 4.72
C LEU A 237 13.23 10.16 4.83
N ALA A 238 13.61 9.42 3.79
CA ALA A 238 13.76 7.97 3.86
C ALA A 238 14.84 7.58 4.89
N GLU A 239 16.01 8.20 4.81
CA GLU A 239 17.10 8.05 5.79
C GLU A 239 16.65 8.44 7.21
N ALA A 240 15.80 9.47 7.36
CA ALA A 240 15.27 9.84 8.67
C ALA A 240 14.27 8.83 9.24
N VAL A 241 13.48 8.17 8.39
CA VAL A 241 12.60 7.07 8.79
C VAL A 241 13.43 5.86 9.19
N GLU A 242 14.51 5.56 8.48
CA GLU A 242 15.41 4.44 8.78
C GLU A 242 16.21 4.69 10.07
N LEU A 243 16.82 5.86 10.21
CA LEU A 243 17.52 6.29 11.42
C LEU A 243 16.56 6.40 12.62
N GLY A 244 15.31 6.79 12.35
CA GLY A 244 14.24 6.92 13.33
C GLY A 244 13.45 5.64 13.59
N ALA A 245 13.77 4.50 12.95
CA ALA A 245 12.98 3.26 12.98
C ALA A 245 12.81 2.66 14.39
N GLU A 246 13.53 3.17 15.39
CA GLU A 246 13.36 2.88 16.81
C GLU A 246 12.28 3.76 17.52
N GLY A 247 11.52 4.57 16.77
CA GLY A 247 10.37 5.31 17.30
C GLY A 247 9.16 4.41 17.45
N ALA A 248 8.90 3.87 18.64
CA ALA A 248 7.67 3.15 18.91
C ALA A 248 6.47 4.12 18.75
N LEU A 249 5.59 3.82 17.79
CA LEU A 249 4.25 4.40 17.74
C LEU A 249 3.49 3.98 18.99
N ASP A 250 3.08 4.94 19.79
CA ASP A 250 2.17 4.71 20.91
C ASP A 250 0.75 5.08 20.48
N ILE A 251 -0.14 4.09 20.50
CA ILE A 251 -1.52 4.21 20.03
C ILE A 251 -2.43 3.79 21.18
N ARG A 252 -3.25 4.72 21.66
CA ARG A 252 -4.19 4.52 22.77
C ARG A 252 -5.54 5.09 22.45
N TRP A 253 -6.59 4.54 23.04
CA TRP A 253 -7.94 5.09 22.91
C TRP A 253 -8.56 5.35 24.28
N GLU A 254 -9.44 6.33 24.35
CA GLU A 254 -10.18 6.71 25.56
C GLU A 254 -11.55 7.33 25.21
N GLY A 255 -12.35 7.62 26.23
CA GLY A 255 -13.54 8.46 26.07
C GLY A 255 -14.65 7.84 25.24
N LEU A 256 -14.82 6.51 25.25
CA LEU A 256 -15.94 5.82 24.58
C LEU A 256 -17.27 6.33 25.13
N ARG A 257 -18.10 6.89 24.25
CA ARG A 257 -19.32 7.62 24.59
C ARG A 257 -20.43 7.42 23.57
N ARG A 258 -21.68 7.38 24.06
CA ARG A 258 -22.92 7.33 23.28
C ARG A 258 -23.90 8.36 23.86
N ARG A 259 -24.35 9.33 23.06
CA ARG A 259 -25.16 10.48 23.55
C ARG A 259 -26.64 10.17 23.76
N THR A 260 -27.18 9.20 23.03
CA THR A 260 -28.58 8.76 23.10
C THR A 260 -28.65 7.26 22.85
N GLU A 261 -29.74 6.59 23.24
CA GLU A 261 -29.94 5.14 23.01
C GLU A 261 -29.91 4.73 21.53
N ASP A 262 -30.06 5.68 20.59
CA ASP A 262 -29.91 5.48 19.13
C ASP A 262 -28.75 6.29 18.53
N GLY A 263 -27.95 6.94 19.38
CA GLY A 263 -26.91 7.88 18.96
C GLY A 263 -25.64 7.18 18.44
N PRO A 264 -24.83 7.87 17.61
CA PRO A 264 -23.56 7.35 17.12
C PRO A 264 -22.59 7.11 18.28
N VAL A 265 -21.97 5.94 18.28
CA VAL A 265 -20.92 5.59 19.24
C VAL A 265 -19.62 6.24 18.79
N THR A 266 -18.94 6.91 19.72
CA THR A 266 -17.70 7.64 19.43
C THR A 266 -16.64 7.37 20.49
N ALA A 267 -15.37 7.45 20.09
CA ALA A 267 -14.22 7.36 20.97
C ALA A 267 -13.11 8.29 20.48
N ASP A 268 -12.15 8.58 21.34
CA ASP A 268 -10.95 9.32 20.97
C ASP A 268 -9.77 8.34 20.85
N LEU A 269 -9.08 8.37 19.71
CA LEU A 269 -7.87 7.59 19.45
C LEU A 269 -6.69 8.54 19.37
N THR A 270 -5.70 8.38 20.25
CA THR A 270 -4.46 9.14 20.24
C THR A 270 -3.37 8.32 19.57
N ILE A 271 -2.75 8.89 18.54
CA ILE A 271 -1.54 8.33 17.92
C ILE A 271 -0.39 9.29 18.26
N SER A 272 0.69 8.74 18.81
CA SER A 272 1.85 9.51 19.24
C SER A 272 3.16 8.87 18.83
N GLU A 273 4.15 9.73 18.63
CA GLU A 273 5.54 9.37 18.35
C GLU A 273 6.45 10.29 19.18
N GLY A 274 7.07 9.74 20.23
CA GLY A 274 7.79 10.53 21.23
C GLY A 274 6.88 11.53 21.94
N ASP A 275 7.29 12.81 21.96
CA ASP A 275 6.55 13.90 22.62
C ASP A 275 5.43 14.51 21.75
N VAL A 276 5.17 13.96 20.55
CA VAL A 276 4.18 14.48 19.60
C VAL A 276 2.97 13.56 19.56
N ALA A 277 1.78 14.10 19.84
CA ALA A 277 0.53 13.34 19.86
C ALA A 277 -0.59 14.03 19.08
N VAL A 278 -1.39 13.24 18.35
CA VAL A 278 -2.62 13.71 17.69
C VAL A 278 -3.79 12.85 18.15
N LYS A 279 -4.83 13.51 18.65
CA LYS A 279 -6.10 12.90 19.06
C LYS A 279 -7.10 12.94 17.90
N PHE A 280 -7.53 11.78 17.43
CA PHE A 280 -8.50 11.56 16.37
C PHE A 280 -9.86 11.18 16.97
N ASN A 281 -10.94 11.57 16.30
CA ASN A 281 -12.27 11.07 16.61
C ASN A 281 -12.52 9.76 15.84
N VAL A 282 -12.96 8.73 16.54
CA VAL A 282 -13.46 7.46 15.96
C VAL A 282 -14.97 7.48 16.04
N TYR A 283 -15.62 7.20 14.92
CA TYR A 283 -17.07 7.04 14.84
C TYR A 283 -17.39 5.60 14.42
N LEU A 284 -18.17 4.88 15.23
CA LEU A 284 -18.77 3.61 14.84
C LEU A 284 -20.15 3.91 14.24
N ARG A 285 -20.25 3.78 12.92
CA ARG A 285 -21.48 4.04 12.13
C ARG A 285 -21.83 2.76 11.36
N ASN A 286 -22.27 2.85 10.10
CA ASN A 286 -22.28 1.68 9.21
C ASN A 286 -20.86 1.20 8.86
N ASP A 287 -19.86 2.04 9.14
CA ASP A 287 -18.44 1.81 9.03
C ASP A 287 -17.71 2.37 10.26
N ILE A 288 -16.44 2.00 10.44
CA ILE A 288 -15.53 2.70 11.32
C ILE A 288 -14.92 3.87 10.53
N LEU A 289 -15.15 5.10 11.03
CA LEU A 289 -14.53 6.31 10.50
C LEU A 289 -13.60 6.92 11.55
N LEU A 290 -12.31 6.95 11.23
CA LEU A 290 -11.33 7.76 11.92
C LEU A 290 -11.22 9.13 11.25
N GLN A 291 -11.26 10.21 12.04
CA GLN A 291 -11.28 11.57 11.51
C GLN A 291 -10.54 12.57 12.40
N PHE A 292 -9.78 13.46 11.75
CA PHE A 292 -9.23 14.66 12.36
C PHE A 292 -9.54 15.89 11.49
N ILE A 293 -9.94 17.00 12.12
CA ILE A 293 -10.31 18.26 11.46
C ILE A 293 -9.61 19.40 12.21
N SER A 294 -9.02 20.33 11.47
CA SER A 294 -8.49 21.56 12.05
C SER A 294 -8.48 22.69 11.01
N THR A 295 -8.52 23.93 11.48
CA THR A 295 -8.19 25.12 10.67
C THR A 295 -6.68 25.24 10.45
N ASP A 296 -5.86 24.58 11.29
CA ASP A 296 -4.42 24.47 11.14
C ASP A 296 -4.06 23.34 10.17
N ARG A 297 -3.70 23.70 8.94
CA ARG A 297 -3.28 22.75 7.90
C ARG A 297 -2.07 21.93 8.32
N SER A 298 -1.08 22.54 8.98
CA SER A 298 0.15 21.87 9.42
C SER A 298 -0.18 20.75 10.41
N ARG A 299 -1.15 20.98 11.30
CA ARG A 299 -1.64 19.96 12.23
C ARG A 299 -2.36 18.80 11.53
N VAL A 300 -3.08 19.06 10.44
CA VAL A 300 -3.73 18.00 9.64
C VAL A 300 -2.72 17.21 8.80
N GLU A 301 -1.66 17.86 8.30
CA GLU A 301 -0.56 17.18 7.61
C GLU A 301 0.24 16.28 8.57
N LEU A 302 0.51 16.74 9.79
CA LEU A 302 1.07 15.91 10.86
C LEU A 302 0.18 14.70 11.17
N ALA A 303 -1.13 14.92 11.30
CA ALA A 303 -2.10 13.84 11.52
C ALA A 303 -2.06 12.80 10.38
N ALA A 304 -1.95 13.24 9.12
CA ALA A 304 -1.82 12.36 7.98
C ALA A 304 -0.49 11.58 7.96
N ARG A 305 0.62 12.19 8.40
CA ARG A 305 1.92 11.52 8.52
C ARG A 305 1.90 10.43 9.58
N LEU A 306 1.37 10.71 10.77
CA LEU A 306 1.24 9.71 11.83
C LEU A 306 0.38 8.53 11.38
N LEU A 307 -0.71 8.77 10.62
CA LEU A 307 -1.50 7.70 10.02
C LEU A 307 -0.72 6.88 8.98
N ARG A 308 0.05 7.52 8.11
CA ARG A 308 0.92 6.81 7.14
C ARG A 308 2.00 6.00 7.85
N HIS A 309 2.57 6.54 8.92
CA HIS A 309 3.53 5.83 9.75
C HIS A 309 2.88 4.60 10.40
N ALA A 310 1.64 4.73 10.86
CA ALA A 310 0.78 3.64 11.31
C ALA A 310 0.23 2.74 10.18
N GLY A 311 0.74 2.84 8.94
CA GLY A 311 0.41 1.97 7.82
C GLY A 311 -0.88 2.32 7.06
N VAL A 312 -1.49 3.48 7.34
CA VAL A 312 -2.74 3.92 6.72
C VAL A 312 -2.48 4.95 5.64
N ASN A 313 -2.88 4.68 4.40
CA ASN A 313 -2.80 5.67 3.33
C ASN A 313 -3.83 6.80 3.55
N ALA A 314 -3.35 7.91 4.11
CA ALA A 314 -4.14 9.06 4.51
C ALA A 314 -3.86 10.30 3.63
N GLU A 315 -4.94 10.93 3.18
CA GLU A 315 -4.94 12.13 2.33
C GLU A 315 -5.50 13.33 3.10
N VAL A 316 -4.81 14.47 2.98
CA VAL A 316 -5.29 15.76 3.50
C VAL A 316 -6.25 16.36 2.47
N LYS A 317 -7.45 16.73 2.92
CA LYS A 317 -8.49 17.34 2.09
C LYS A 317 -9.01 18.63 2.73
N ARG A 318 -9.25 19.64 1.90
CA ARG A 318 -9.94 20.86 2.31
C ARG A 318 -11.43 20.58 2.45
N VAL A 319 -12.04 21.12 3.50
CA VAL A 319 -13.47 20.98 3.82
C VAL A 319 -14.16 22.33 3.62
N GLY A 320 -15.01 22.41 2.60
CA GLY A 320 -15.80 23.61 2.29
C GLY A 320 -14.95 24.85 2.01
N GLU A 321 -15.60 26.01 2.05
CA GLU A 321 -14.97 27.30 1.77
C GLU A 321 -14.33 27.96 3.00
N ARG A 322 -14.72 27.53 4.22
CA ARG A 322 -14.32 28.12 5.52
C ARG A 322 -12.88 27.85 5.96
N GLY A 323 -12.05 27.28 5.09
CA GLY A 323 -10.62 27.10 5.36
C GLY A 323 -10.27 25.95 6.30
N GLU A 324 -11.20 25.02 6.55
CA GLU A 324 -10.94 23.83 7.36
C GLU A 324 -10.25 22.74 6.53
N TRP A 325 -9.35 22.00 7.18
CA TRP A 325 -8.64 20.86 6.61
C TRP A 325 -8.99 19.59 7.39
N ARG A 326 -8.94 18.45 6.71
CA ARG A 326 -9.35 17.17 7.28
C ARG A 326 -8.53 16.02 6.74
N VAL A 327 -8.30 15.03 7.60
CA VAL A 327 -7.87 13.68 7.21
C VAL A 327 -8.90 12.67 7.69
N ARG A 328 -9.15 11.63 6.88
CA ARG A 328 -10.10 10.54 7.16
C ARG A 328 -9.53 9.19 6.76
N ALA A 329 -9.82 8.18 7.58
CA ALA A 329 -9.59 6.78 7.25
C ALA A 329 -10.85 5.95 7.58
N THR A 330 -11.28 5.13 6.63
CA THR A 330 -12.40 4.21 6.78
C THR A 330 -11.91 2.84 7.24
N THR A 331 -12.82 1.96 7.69
CA THR A 331 -12.54 0.58 8.13
C THR A 331 -11.51 -0.14 7.25
N ASP A 332 -11.69 -0.13 5.93
CA ASP A 332 -10.79 -0.86 5.02
C ASP A 332 -9.37 -0.25 4.96
N ARG A 333 -9.25 1.06 5.15
CA ARG A 333 -7.95 1.74 5.26
C ARG A 333 -7.30 1.49 6.62
N LEU A 334 -8.09 1.45 7.69
CA LEU A 334 -7.62 1.15 9.05
C LEU A 334 -7.12 -0.30 9.17
N ALA A 335 -7.81 -1.24 8.53
CA ALA A 335 -7.42 -2.65 8.45
C ALA A 335 -6.08 -2.87 7.73
N ALA A 336 -5.66 -1.95 6.85
CA ALA A 336 -4.34 -1.95 6.22
C ALA A 336 -3.21 -1.42 7.13
N GLY A 337 -3.57 -0.78 8.26
CA GLY A 337 -2.62 -0.21 9.21
C GLY A 337 -1.83 -1.28 9.97
N ARG A 338 -0.81 -0.85 10.73
CA ARG A 338 0.00 -1.72 11.60
C ARG A 338 -0.86 -2.35 12.71
N LYS A 339 -0.36 -3.44 13.29
CA LYS A 339 -1.12 -4.24 14.27
C LYS A 339 -1.56 -3.39 15.47
N GLU A 340 -0.69 -2.52 15.96
CA GLU A 340 -0.95 -1.64 17.10
C GLU A 340 -2.16 -0.72 16.86
N LEU A 341 -2.28 -0.19 15.64
CA LEU A 341 -3.44 0.63 15.25
C LEU A 341 -4.71 -0.21 15.21
N ARG A 342 -4.63 -1.40 14.60
CA ARG A 342 -5.79 -2.28 14.45
C ARG A 342 -6.29 -2.79 15.79
N ASP A 343 -5.38 -3.18 16.67
CA ASP A 343 -5.68 -3.66 18.02
C ASP A 343 -6.34 -2.55 18.85
N ALA A 344 -5.83 -1.31 18.76
CA ALA A 344 -6.46 -0.17 19.43
C ALA A 344 -7.87 0.11 18.90
N VAL A 345 -8.09 0.08 17.58
CA VAL A 345 -9.43 0.27 16.99
C VAL A 345 -10.35 -0.92 17.30
N ALA A 346 -9.84 -2.15 17.34
CA ALA A 346 -10.59 -3.35 17.71
C ALA A 346 -11.05 -3.27 19.16
N GLY A 347 -10.20 -2.80 20.08
CA GLY A 347 -10.56 -2.58 21.48
C GLY A 347 -11.74 -1.61 21.65
N ILE A 348 -11.85 -0.56 20.81
CA ILE A 348 -13.00 0.34 20.79
C ILE A 348 -14.29 -0.42 20.42
N VAL A 349 -14.21 -1.30 19.41
CA VAL A 349 -15.36 -2.08 18.93
C VAL A 349 -15.77 -3.13 19.97
N GLU A 350 -14.82 -3.81 20.59
CA GLU A 350 -15.06 -4.80 21.66
C GLU A 350 -15.76 -4.18 22.86
N GLU A 351 -15.28 -3.04 23.34
CA GLU A 351 -15.92 -2.34 24.46
C GLU A 351 -17.33 -1.85 24.09
N ALA A 352 -17.51 -1.33 22.87
CA ALA A 352 -18.84 -0.95 22.39
C ALA A 352 -19.80 -2.14 22.30
N LEU A 353 -19.31 -3.31 21.90
CA LEU A 353 -20.07 -4.55 21.83
C LEU A 353 -20.43 -5.06 23.23
N ALA A 354 -19.48 -5.03 24.18
CA ALA A 354 -19.69 -5.44 25.56
C ALA A 354 -20.78 -4.61 26.25
N ARG A 355 -20.92 -3.33 25.87
CA ARG A 355 -21.97 -2.42 26.35
C ARG A 355 -23.31 -2.57 25.61
N GLY A 356 -23.39 -3.42 24.59
CA GLY A 356 -24.58 -3.59 23.75
C GLY A 356 -24.88 -2.37 22.86
N TRP A 357 -23.88 -1.53 22.57
CA TRP A 357 -24.07 -0.30 21.80
C TRP A 357 -23.92 -0.49 20.29
N VAL A 358 -23.41 -1.64 19.87
CA VAL A 358 -23.29 -2.07 18.47
C VAL A 358 -23.85 -3.48 18.30
N ASN A 359 -24.45 -3.73 17.14
CA ASN A 359 -24.96 -5.06 16.79
C ASN A 359 -23.79 -6.05 16.66
N ARG A 360 -23.98 -7.28 17.18
CA ARG A 360 -22.97 -8.34 17.18
C ARG A 360 -22.49 -8.70 15.77
N GLU A 361 -23.38 -8.88 14.80
CA GLU A 361 -22.99 -9.23 13.42
C GLU A 361 -22.13 -8.14 12.77
N THR A 362 -22.47 -6.87 13.01
CA THR A 362 -21.70 -5.73 12.51
C THR A 362 -20.34 -5.62 13.21
N ALA A 363 -20.30 -5.81 14.53
CA ALA A 363 -19.09 -5.77 15.32
C ALA A 363 -18.13 -6.91 14.95
N ASP A 364 -18.63 -8.14 14.82
CA ASP A 364 -17.85 -9.31 14.41
C ASP A 364 -17.24 -9.06 13.02
N ARG A 365 -18.01 -8.56 12.07
CA ARG A 365 -17.50 -8.21 10.73
C ARG A 365 -16.38 -7.15 10.76
N TRP A 366 -16.45 -6.18 11.66
CA TRP A 366 -15.36 -5.19 11.81
C TRP A 366 -14.16 -5.76 12.53
N LEU A 367 -14.36 -6.56 13.58
CA LEU A 367 -13.31 -7.21 14.35
C LEU A 367 -12.54 -8.21 13.49
N ASP A 368 -13.21 -8.98 12.64
CA ASP A 368 -12.57 -9.89 11.69
C ASP A 368 -11.65 -9.11 10.75
N LYS A 369 -12.12 -7.98 10.20
CA LYS A 369 -11.32 -7.10 9.36
C LYS A 369 -10.12 -6.48 10.07
N LEU A 370 -10.26 -6.09 11.34
CA LEU A 370 -9.18 -5.42 12.10
C LEU A 370 -8.16 -6.44 12.65
N ARG A 371 -8.63 -7.52 13.27
CA ARG A 371 -7.80 -8.57 13.88
C ARG A 371 -7.09 -9.41 12.82
N GLY A 372 -7.73 -9.64 11.67
CA GLY A 372 -7.10 -10.31 10.54
C GLY A 372 -5.86 -9.56 10.03
N GLY A 373 -5.88 -8.23 10.04
CA GLY A 373 -4.85 -7.42 9.38
C GLY A 373 -4.63 -7.85 7.93
N LEU A 374 -3.49 -7.47 7.35
CA LEU A 374 -3.09 -7.96 6.03
C LEU A 374 -2.60 -9.42 6.09
N THR A 375 -3.35 -10.32 6.74
CA THR A 375 -3.15 -11.76 6.53
C THR A 375 -3.87 -12.19 5.26
N LEU A 376 -3.18 -13.04 4.53
CA LEU A 376 -3.46 -13.62 3.22
C LEU A 376 -4.91 -14.15 3.03
N LYS A 377 -5.72 -14.29 4.08
CA LYS A 377 -7.14 -14.64 3.99
C LYS A 377 -8.05 -13.49 3.54
N GLU A 378 -7.79 -12.21 3.89
CA GLU A 378 -8.67 -11.10 3.54
C GLU A 378 -7.94 -9.81 3.12
N GLY A 379 -8.42 -9.22 2.03
CA GLY A 379 -7.67 -8.25 1.21
C GLY A 379 -7.76 -8.54 -0.29
N TRP A 380 -8.53 -9.58 -0.67
CA TRP A 380 -8.91 -9.85 -2.05
C TRP A 380 -9.62 -8.62 -2.64
N PRO A 381 -9.15 -8.10 -3.79
CA PRO A 381 -9.80 -6.99 -4.41
C PRO A 381 -11.24 -7.36 -4.79
N LYS A 382 -12.06 -6.34 -5.04
CA LYS A 382 -13.40 -6.57 -5.58
C LYS A 382 -13.27 -7.06 -7.01
N TYR A 383 -13.36 -8.38 -7.17
CA TYR A 383 -13.50 -9.02 -8.48
C TYR A 383 -14.86 -8.70 -9.07
N GLU A 384 -14.84 -8.32 -10.34
CA GLU A 384 -16.00 -8.33 -11.20
C GLU A 384 -16.21 -9.76 -11.70
N VAL A 385 -17.41 -10.28 -11.46
CA VAL A 385 -17.82 -11.64 -11.82
C VAL A 385 -19.11 -11.53 -12.60
N GLY A 386 -19.17 -12.15 -13.77
CA GLY A 386 -20.33 -12.09 -14.66
C GLY A 386 -20.20 -13.07 -15.82
N LEU A 387 -21.14 -12.99 -16.76
CA LEU A 387 -21.10 -13.78 -18.00
C LEU A 387 -20.81 -12.85 -19.18
N ALA A 388 -19.90 -13.28 -20.06
CA ALA A 388 -19.74 -12.70 -21.38
C ALA A 388 -19.92 -13.82 -22.40
N GLU A 389 -20.91 -13.68 -23.29
CA GLU A 389 -21.25 -14.69 -24.31
C GLU A 389 -21.45 -16.10 -23.72
N GLY A 390 -22.01 -16.18 -22.50
CA GLY A 390 -22.24 -17.43 -21.79
C GLY A 390 -21.04 -18.03 -21.04
N ALA A 391 -19.85 -17.42 -21.17
CA ALA A 391 -18.65 -17.83 -20.42
C ALA A 391 -18.48 -17.02 -19.13
N LEU A 392 -18.04 -17.67 -18.05
CA LEU A 392 -17.71 -16.99 -16.79
C LEU A 392 -16.52 -16.05 -17.00
N VAL A 393 -16.70 -14.78 -16.64
CA VAL A 393 -15.65 -13.77 -16.62
C VAL A 393 -15.40 -13.37 -15.18
N VAL A 394 -14.16 -13.56 -14.73
CA VAL A 394 -13.67 -13.09 -13.43
C VAL A 394 -12.51 -12.14 -13.69
N ARG A 395 -12.65 -10.87 -13.33
CA ARG A 395 -11.61 -9.85 -13.55
C ARG A 395 -11.47 -8.87 -12.40
N TYR A 396 -10.25 -8.49 -12.10
CA TYR A 396 -9.92 -7.33 -11.28
C TYR A 396 -9.40 -6.21 -12.17
N HIS A 397 -9.80 -4.96 -11.94
CA HIS A 397 -9.33 -3.81 -12.71
C HIS A 397 -8.89 -2.67 -11.79
N SER A 398 -7.83 -1.96 -12.18
CA SER A 398 -7.30 -0.81 -11.46
C SER A 398 -6.62 0.17 -12.41
N THR A 399 -6.65 1.45 -12.06
CA THR A 399 -5.81 2.47 -12.72
C THR A 399 -4.41 2.55 -12.11
N ASN A 400 -4.20 1.94 -10.94
CA ASN A 400 -2.91 1.92 -10.26
C ASN A 400 -2.12 0.65 -10.67
N PRO A 401 -0.93 0.79 -11.30
CA PRO A 401 -0.14 -0.36 -11.73
C PRO A 401 0.32 -1.25 -10.57
N GLY A 402 0.68 -0.66 -9.43
CA GLY A 402 1.08 -1.40 -8.23
C GLY A 402 -0.04 -2.30 -7.68
N ASN A 403 -1.31 -1.91 -7.85
CA ASN A 403 -2.42 -2.79 -7.47
C ASN A 403 -2.59 -3.99 -8.42
N ILE A 404 -2.35 -3.79 -9.73
CA ILE A 404 -2.40 -4.88 -10.71
C ILE A 404 -1.25 -5.86 -10.48
N GLU A 405 -0.04 -5.34 -10.26
CA GLU A 405 1.13 -6.16 -9.96
C GLU A 405 0.97 -6.93 -8.64
N ARG A 406 0.44 -6.27 -7.60
CA ARG A 406 0.16 -6.92 -6.32
C ARG A 406 -0.82 -8.08 -6.45
N GLU A 407 -1.87 -7.91 -7.24
CA GLU A 407 -2.84 -8.99 -7.44
C GLU A 407 -2.25 -10.15 -8.25
N ALA A 408 -1.47 -9.85 -9.29
CA ALA A 408 -0.74 -10.87 -10.04
C ALA A 408 0.22 -11.66 -9.13
N GLN A 409 0.99 -10.97 -8.27
CA GLN A 409 1.89 -11.60 -7.30
C GLN A 409 1.12 -12.50 -6.31
N ARG A 410 -0.04 -12.05 -5.83
CA ARG A 410 -0.88 -12.85 -4.92
C ARG A 410 -1.35 -14.15 -5.57
N LEU A 411 -1.79 -14.10 -6.83
CA LEU A 411 -2.19 -15.30 -7.56
C LEU A 411 -0.99 -16.24 -7.77
N ARG A 412 0.20 -15.71 -8.07
CA ARG A 412 1.43 -16.52 -8.15
C ARG A 412 1.80 -17.17 -6.82
N ALA A 413 1.67 -16.43 -5.71
CA ALA A 413 1.95 -16.95 -4.37
C ALA A 413 0.98 -18.09 -3.97
N MET A 414 -0.25 -18.07 -4.48
CA MET A 414 -1.20 -19.18 -4.32
C MET A 414 -0.81 -20.41 -5.17
N GLY A 415 0.08 -20.28 -6.15
CA GLY A 415 0.45 -21.34 -7.08
C GLY A 415 -0.24 -21.24 -8.45
N LEU A 416 -0.88 -20.11 -8.77
CA LEU A 416 -1.42 -19.87 -10.11
C LEU A 416 -0.32 -19.33 -11.05
N VAL A 417 -0.37 -19.70 -12.33
CA VAL A 417 0.66 -19.36 -13.32
C VAL A 417 0.09 -18.33 -14.29
N GLU A 418 0.81 -17.23 -14.49
CA GLU A 418 0.42 -16.20 -15.46
C GLU A 418 0.53 -16.75 -16.90
N GLY A 419 -0.44 -16.41 -17.73
CA GLY A 419 -0.59 -16.94 -19.09
C GLY A 419 -1.36 -18.27 -19.17
N VAL A 420 -1.45 -19.03 -18.06
CA VAL A 420 -2.17 -20.31 -18.00
C VAL A 420 -3.43 -20.20 -17.15
N HIS A 421 -3.30 -19.70 -15.92
CA HIS A 421 -4.40 -19.58 -14.95
C HIS A 421 -5.02 -18.18 -14.93
N PHE A 422 -4.21 -17.16 -15.21
CA PHE A 422 -4.68 -15.77 -15.28
C PHE A 422 -3.84 -14.98 -16.28
N SER A 423 -4.36 -13.85 -16.76
CA SER A 423 -3.62 -12.90 -17.60
C SER A 423 -3.60 -11.52 -16.98
N VAL A 424 -2.51 -10.79 -17.22
CA VAL A 424 -2.30 -9.44 -16.69
C VAL A 424 -2.18 -8.46 -17.85
N ARG A 425 -2.83 -7.30 -17.71
CA ARG A 425 -2.63 -6.15 -18.58
C ARG A 425 -2.35 -4.93 -17.73
N MET A 426 -1.19 -4.32 -17.93
CA MET A 426 -0.83 -3.10 -17.20
C MET A 426 -1.66 -1.89 -17.65
N PRO A 427 -1.94 -0.92 -16.75
CA PRO A 427 -2.56 0.35 -17.13
C PRO A 427 -1.58 1.20 -17.95
N GLU A 428 -2.02 1.70 -19.10
CA GLU A 428 -1.23 2.59 -19.97
C GLU A 428 -2.07 3.80 -20.41
N GLY A 429 -1.48 5.00 -20.40
CA GLY A 429 -2.12 6.22 -20.91
C GLY A 429 -3.46 6.56 -20.25
N GLY A 430 -3.58 6.36 -18.93
CA GLY A 430 -4.81 6.61 -18.17
C GLY A 430 -5.91 5.55 -18.33
N LYS A 431 -5.67 4.49 -19.11
CA LYS A 431 -6.58 3.34 -19.23
C LYS A 431 -6.41 2.38 -18.05
N ARG A 432 -7.49 1.71 -17.65
CA ARG A 432 -7.44 0.69 -16.58
C ARG A 432 -6.65 -0.54 -17.04
N GLY A 433 -5.73 -0.97 -16.20
CA GLY A 433 -5.15 -2.31 -16.27
C GLY A 433 -6.09 -3.33 -15.65
N TYR A 434 -5.83 -4.60 -15.89
CA TYR A 434 -6.63 -5.68 -15.30
C TYR A 434 -5.82 -6.96 -15.07
N VAL A 435 -6.33 -7.76 -14.14
CA VAL A 435 -5.98 -9.17 -13.96
C VAL A 435 -7.23 -9.98 -14.27
N ARG A 436 -7.16 -10.85 -15.28
CA ARG A 436 -8.27 -11.72 -15.70
C ARG A 436 -7.98 -13.16 -15.28
N ILE A 437 -8.84 -13.73 -14.44
CA ILE A 437 -8.79 -15.14 -14.08
C ILE A 437 -9.43 -15.95 -15.21
N LEU A 438 -8.74 -16.98 -15.69
CA LEU A 438 -9.25 -17.87 -16.74
C LEU A 438 -10.08 -19.00 -16.10
N LYS A 439 -10.94 -19.68 -16.89
CA LYS A 439 -11.72 -20.85 -16.42
C LYS A 439 -10.80 -21.83 -15.68
N GLU A 440 -9.69 -22.16 -16.34
CA GLU A 440 -8.69 -23.11 -15.83
C GLU A 440 -8.03 -22.63 -14.53
N GLY A 441 -7.84 -21.31 -14.35
CA GLY A 441 -7.31 -20.76 -13.11
C GLY A 441 -8.28 -20.90 -11.93
N LEU A 442 -9.58 -20.73 -12.15
CA LEU A 442 -10.58 -20.94 -11.10
C LEU A 442 -10.73 -22.44 -10.76
N ALA A 443 -10.73 -23.31 -11.78
CA ALA A 443 -10.75 -24.76 -11.57
C ALA A 443 -9.51 -25.24 -10.81
N TYR A 444 -8.32 -24.74 -11.16
CA TYR A 444 -7.09 -25.11 -10.48
C TYR A 444 -7.02 -24.55 -9.05
N ALA A 445 -7.50 -23.33 -8.80
CA ALA A 445 -7.66 -22.82 -7.44
C ALA A 445 -8.63 -23.69 -6.61
N ALA A 446 -9.73 -24.16 -7.21
CA ALA A 446 -10.64 -25.09 -6.54
C ALA A 446 -9.96 -26.44 -6.22
N TRP A 447 -9.13 -26.96 -7.13
CA TRP A 447 -8.33 -28.16 -6.86
C TRP A 447 -7.32 -27.94 -5.71
N LEU A 448 -6.57 -26.82 -5.76
CA LEU A 448 -5.60 -26.44 -4.72
C LEU A 448 -6.26 -26.27 -3.36
N SER A 449 -7.53 -25.86 -3.31
CA SER A 449 -8.27 -25.73 -2.04
C SER A 449 -8.45 -27.06 -1.29
N VAL A 450 -8.43 -28.19 -2.01
CA VAL A 450 -8.61 -29.54 -1.45
C VAL A 450 -7.27 -30.29 -1.37
N TYR A 451 -6.48 -30.25 -2.44
CA TYR A 451 -5.29 -31.10 -2.61
C TYR A 451 -3.97 -30.33 -2.63
N GLY A 452 -3.96 -29.02 -2.35
CA GLY A 452 -2.74 -28.23 -2.22
C GLY A 452 -1.76 -28.87 -1.22
N LYS A 453 -0.46 -28.81 -1.53
CA LYS A 453 0.57 -29.56 -0.78
C LYS A 453 0.79 -28.99 0.62
N ASP A 454 0.67 -27.68 0.77
CA ASP A 454 0.79 -26.96 2.03
C ASP A 454 -0.57 -26.42 2.53
N GLU A 455 -0.68 -26.23 3.84
CA GLU A 455 -1.93 -25.78 4.48
C GLU A 455 -2.25 -24.32 4.17
N GLU A 456 -1.23 -23.47 4.03
CA GLU A 456 -1.38 -22.05 3.73
C GLU A 456 -1.94 -21.84 2.31
N GLN A 457 -1.40 -22.55 1.32
CA GLN A 457 -1.89 -22.59 -0.06
C GLN A 457 -3.32 -23.13 -0.15
N ARG A 458 -3.64 -24.23 0.55
CA ARG A 458 -5.01 -24.76 0.61
C ARG A 458 -5.98 -23.73 1.15
N SER A 459 -5.62 -23.09 2.26
CA SER A 459 -6.44 -22.07 2.88
C SER A 459 -6.59 -20.82 2.01
N LEU A 460 -5.53 -20.42 1.31
CA LEU A 460 -5.54 -19.29 0.37
C LEU A 460 -6.45 -19.55 -0.83
N ALA A 461 -6.32 -20.72 -1.42
CA ALA A 461 -7.11 -21.13 -2.57
C ALA A 461 -8.59 -21.32 -2.20
N ALA A 462 -8.88 -21.90 -1.03
CA ALA A 462 -10.23 -22.01 -0.49
C ALA A 462 -10.89 -20.62 -0.32
N GLY A 463 -10.19 -19.68 0.33
CA GLY A 463 -10.70 -18.32 0.53
C GLY A 463 -10.91 -17.54 -0.77
N PHE A 464 -10.02 -17.73 -1.75
CA PHE A 464 -10.19 -17.16 -3.09
C PHE A 464 -11.44 -17.70 -3.79
N VAL A 465 -11.64 -19.03 -3.79
CA VAL A 465 -12.79 -19.69 -4.43
C VAL A 465 -14.10 -19.27 -3.77
N GLU A 466 -14.17 -19.27 -2.44
CA GLU A 466 -15.33 -18.82 -1.69
C GLU A 466 -15.71 -17.38 -2.06
N ARG A 467 -14.71 -16.50 -2.17
CA ARG A 467 -14.93 -15.12 -2.58
C ARG A 467 -15.51 -15.01 -4.00
N ILE A 468 -15.01 -15.79 -4.96
CA ILE A 468 -15.55 -15.78 -6.33
C ILE A 468 -17.00 -16.30 -6.36
N LEU A 469 -17.30 -17.38 -5.65
CA LEU A 469 -18.66 -17.92 -5.55
C LEU A 469 -19.63 -16.92 -4.91
N GLN A 470 -19.21 -16.24 -3.85
CA GLN A 470 -19.99 -15.18 -3.23
C GLN A 470 -20.30 -14.05 -4.22
N ARG A 471 -19.30 -13.61 -5.00
CA ARG A 471 -19.49 -12.57 -6.02
C ARG A 471 -20.35 -13.04 -7.19
N ALA A 472 -20.27 -14.32 -7.56
CA ALA A 472 -21.15 -14.91 -8.57
C ALA A 472 -22.60 -14.93 -8.09
N LYS A 473 -22.84 -15.28 -6.82
CA LYS A 473 -24.17 -15.21 -6.18
C LYS A 473 -24.74 -13.78 -6.20
N GLU A 474 -23.91 -12.77 -5.93
CA GLU A 474 -24.31 -11.35 -6.03
C GLU A 474 -24.60 -10.91 -7.48
N ALA A 475 -23.98 -11.55 -8.48
CA ALA A 475 -24.15 -11.21 -9.90
C ALA A 475 -25.38 -11.87 -10.55
N GLY A 476 -25.90 -12.96 -9.97
CA GLY A 476 -27.13 -13.62 -10.40
C GLY A 476 -27.02 -15.15 -10.40
N ASP A 477 -28.17 -15.84 -10.40
CA ASP A 477 -28.24 -17.31 -10.28
C ASP A 477 -27.52 -18.05 -11.42
N ASP A 478 -27.59 -17.55 -12.66
CA ASP A 478 -26.92 -18.17 -13.80
C ASP A 478 -25.39 -18.05 -13.69
N VAL A 479 -24.90 -16.91 -13.18
CA VAL A 479 -23.47 -16.68 -12.92
C VAL A 479 -22.99 -17.61 -11.80
N ARG A 480 -23.79 -17.74 -10.71
CA ARG A 480 -23.51 -18.66 -9.61
C ARG A 480 -23.40 -20.10 -10.10
N LYS A 481 -24.40 -20.60 -10.84
CA LYS A 481 -24.39 -21.98 -11.37
C LYS A 481 -23.15 -22.25 -12.21
N LYS A 482 -22.73 -21.30 -13.05
CA LYS A 482 -21.54 -21.45 -13.89
C LYS A 482 -20.24 -21.46 -13.08
N ALA A 483 -20.15 -20.63 -12.04
CA ALA A 483 -19.00 -20.63 -11.14
C ALA A 483 -18.93 -21.91 -10.31
N GLU A 484 -20.06 -22.40 -9.79
CA GLU A 484 -20.17 -23.68 -9.06
C GLU A 484 -19.75 -24.85 -9.94
N GLU A 485 -20.20 -24.91 -11.19
CA GLU A 485 -19.80 -25.96 -12.15
C GLU A 485 -18.28 -26.03 -12.31
N ILE A 486 -17.61 -24.88 -12.48
CA ILE A 486 -16.14 -24.82 -12.63
C ILE A 486 -15.42 -25.24 -11.35
N VAL A 487 -15.95 -24.83 -10.19
CA VAL A 487 -15.36 -25.16 -8.88
C VAL A 487 -15.49 -26.65 -8.58
N GLU A 488 -16.66 -27.24 -8.81
CA GLU A 488 -16.89 -28.67 -8.62
C GLU A 488 -16.08 -29.51 -9.61
N GLU A 489 -15.96 -29.05 -10.87
CA GLU A 489 -15.05 -29.67 -11.85
C GLU A 489 -13.60 -29.68 -11.34
N GLY A 490 -13.12 -28.55 -10.82
CA GLY A 490 -11.78 -28.43 -10.23
C GLY A 490 -11.54 -29.36 -9.05
N LYS A 491 -12.46 -29.39 -8.07
CA LYS A 491 -12.39 -30.28 -6.90
C LYS A 491 -12.44 -31.76 -7.25
N ALA A 492 -13.10 -32.11 -8.36
CA ALA A 492 -13.22 -33.50 -8.81
C ALA A 492 -11.95 -34.02 -9.49
N ARG A 493 -10.97 -33.17 -9.82
CA ARG A 493 -9.73 -33.63 -10.49
C ARG A 493 -8.90 -34.53 -9.57
N GLY A 494 -8.57 -35.71 -10.06
CA GLY A 494 -7.84 -36.73 -9.31
C GLY A 494 -8.57 -37.31 -8.09
N SER A 495 -9.88 -37.09 -7.94
CA SER A 495 -10.66 -37.57 -6.79
C SER A 495 -11.05 -39.06 -6.89
N LEU A 496 -11.04 -39.62 -8.09
CA LEU A 496 -11.40 -41.01 -8.37
C LEU A 496 -10.17 -41.87 -8.61
N ARG A 497 -10.31 -43.19 -8.41
CA ARG A 497 -9.33 -44.19 -8.85
C ARG A 497 -9.81 -44.86 -10.13
N LEU A 498 -8.95 -44.89 -11.14
CA LEU A 498 -9.22 -45.53 -12.42
C LEU A 498 -9.15 -47.05 -12.27
N LYS A 499 -8.12 -47.54 -11.57
CA LYS A 499 -7.92 -48.96 -11.36
C LYS A 499 -9.00 -49.54 -10.45
N GLY A 500 -9.68 -50.59 -10.95
CA GLY A 500 -10.80 -51.21 -10.24
C GLY A 500 -12.16 -50.53 -10.47
N PHE A 501 -12.24 -49.56 -11.38
CA PHE A 501 -13.53 -48.99 -11.81
C PHE A 501 -14.41 -50.07 -12.45
N GLU A 502 -15.65 -50.21 -11.98
CA GLU A 502 -16.64 -51.11 -12.54
C GLU A 502 -17.99 -50.39 -12.69
N LYS A 503 -18.58 -50.44 -13.88
CA LYS A 503 -19.90 -49.85 -14.15
C LYS A 503 -20.64 -50.60 -15.25
N GLU A 504 -21.94 -50.76 -15.05
CA GLU A 504 -22.88 -51.25 -16.06
C GLU A 504 -23.69 -50.07 -16.60
N PHE A 505 -23.83 -49.98 -17.93
CA PHE A 505 -24.62 -48.95 -18.59
C PHE A 505 -25.12 -49.44 -19.95
N GLU A 506 -26.18 -48.82 -20.44
CA GLU A 506 -26.87 -49.20 -21.66
C GLU A 506 -26.58 -48.16 -22.75
N VAL A 507 -26.02 -48.60 -23.87
CA VAL A 507 -25.76 -47.75 -25.05
C VAL A 507 -26.60 -48.30 -26.20
N ASN A 508 -27.50 -47.49 -26.75
CA ASN A 508 -28.37 -47.88 -27.87
C ASN A 508 -29.14 -49.20 -27.62
N GLY A 509 -29.60 -49.47 -26.39
CA GLY A 509 -30.31 -50.71 -26.03
C GLY A 509 -29.41 -51.91 -25.67
N VAL A 510 -28.08 -51.75 -25.75
CA VAL A 510 -27.10 -52.82 -25.46
C VAL A 510 -26.41 -52.53 -24.13
N LYS A 511 -26.48 -53.48 -23.20
CA LYS A 511 -25.83 -53.37 -21.89
C LYS A 511 -24.35 -53.71 -21.99
N TYR A 512 -23.50 -52.77 -21.61
CA TYR A 512 -22.06 -52.96 -21.47
C TYR A 512 -21.68 -52.99 -20.00
N LYS A 513 -20.86 -53.97 -19.64
CA LYS A 513 -20.15 -54.02 -18.36
C LYS A 513 -18.71 -53.63 -18.61
N VAL A 514 -18.27 -52.53 -17.98
CA VAL A 514 -16.90 -52.01 -18.08
C VAL A 514 -16.18 -52.28 -16.77
N LYS A 515 -15.02 -52.94 -16.85
CA LYS A 515 -14.09 -53.16 -15.73
C LYS A 515 -12.70 -52.68 -16.11
N VAL A 516 -12.17 -51.67 -15.42
CA VAL A 516 -10.83 -51.14 -15.68
C VAL A 516 -9.80 -51.87 -14.83
N ILE A 517 -8.82 -52.46 -15.50
CA ILE A 517 -7.73 -53.25 -14.91
C ILE A 517 -6.55 -52.35 -14.55
N ASP A 518 -6.18 -51.45 -15.46
CA ASP A 518 -5.07 -50.53 -15.30
C ASP A 518 -5.19 -49.35 -16.25
N GLY A 519 -4.47 -48.26 -15.99
CA GLY A 519 -4.40 -47.15 -16.93
C GLY A 519 -3.45 -46.04 -16.48
N GLY A 520 -2.99 -45.26 -17.46
CA GLY A 520 -2.04 -44.19 -17.25
C GLY A 520 -2.00 -43.22 -18.43
N ALA A 521 -1.39 -42.07 -18.21
CA ALA A 521 -1.22 -41.04 -19.22
C ALA A 521 0.25 -40.60 -19.32
N VAL A 522 0.74 -40.43 -20.54
CA VAL A 522 2.13 -40.02 -20.83
C VAL A 522 2.16 -38.94 -21.91
N GLU A 523 3.10 -38.01 -21.78
CA GLU A 523 3.39 -37.03 -22.82
C GLU A 523 4.35 -37.64 -23.86
N GLU A 524 4.03 -37.49 -25.14
CA GLU A 524 4.87 -37.93 -26.25
C GLU A 524 5.17 -36.71 -27.16
N ASP A 525 6.44 -36.49 -27.50
CA ASP A 525 6.80 -35.51 -28.54
C ASP A 525 6.83 -36.20 -29.90
N ARG A 526 6.08 -35.66 -30.87
CA ARG A 526 6.10 -36.14 -32.25
C ARG A 526 6.22 -34.98 -33.21
N ASN A 527 7.37 -34.90 -33.90
CA ASN A 527 7.70 -33.84 -34.86
C ASN A 527 7.57 -32.42 -34.25
N GLY A 528 8.02 -32.23 -33.01
CA GLY A 528 7.95 -30.94 -32.31
C GLY A 528 6.55 -30.58 -31.81
N ARG A 529 5.63 -31.55 -31.78
CA ARG A 529 4.28 -31.39 -31.22
C ARG A 529 4.16 -32.26 -29.99
N LYS A 530 3.90 -31.64 -28.85
CA LYS A 530 3.57 -32.33 -27.60
C LYS A 530 2.17 -32.92 -27.67
N LEU A 531 2.08 -34.23 -27.54
CA LEU A 531 0.83 -35.01 -27.50
C LEU A 531 0.67 -35.63 -26.11
N LEU A 532 -0.58 -35.85 -25.72
CA LEU A 532 -0.91 -36.59 -24.51
C LEU A 532 -1.53 -37.92 -24.91
N ARG A 533 -0.91 -39.03 -24.50
CA ARG A 533 -1.41 -40.36 -24.77
C ARG A 533 -1.95 -41.00 -23.50
N ILE A 534 -3.23 -41.30 -23.50
CA ILE A 534 -3.91 -42.01 -22.42
C ILE A 534 -4.08 -43.47 -22.84
N ARG A 535 -3.65 -44.40 -22.00
CA ARG A 535 -3.77 -45.85 -22.20
C ARG A 535 -4.60 -46.43 -21.07
N ILE A 536 -5.64 -47.19 -21.39
CA ILE A 536 -6.53 -47.82 -20.42
C ILE A 536 -6.71 -49.28 -20.81
N THR A 537 -6.34 -50.18 -19.91
CA THR A 537 -6.61 -51.61 -20.06
C THR A 537 -7.92 -51.94 -19.36
N ALA A 538 -8.91 -52.40 -20.12
CA ALA A 538 -10.24 -52.69 -19.58
C ALA A 538 -10.87 -53.93 -20.23
N GLU A 539 -11.78 -54.55 -19.50
CA GLU A 539 -12.73 -55.53 -20.03
C GLU A 539 -14.06 -54.82 -20.29
N VAL A 540 -14.51 -54.83 -21.55
CA VAL A 540 -15.76 -54.19 -21.98
C VAL A 540 -16.65 -55.23 -22.67
N GLY A 541 -17.76 -55.57 -22.02
CA GLY A 541 -18.68 -56.59 -22.54
C GLY A 541 -18.02 -57.97 -22.69
N GLY A 542 -17.15 -58.35 -21.74
CA GLY A 542 -16.43 -59.63 -21.73
C GLY A 542 -15.17 -59.68 -22.59
N VAL A 543 -14.81 -58.59 -23.28
CA VAL A 543 -13.60 -58.52 -24.11
C VAL A 543 -12.56 -57.64 -23.46
N ARG A 544 -11.38 -58.20 -23.17
CA ARG A 544 -10.23 -57.49 -22.61
C ARG A 544 -9.40 -56.88 -23.73
N SER A 545 -9.24 -55.55 -23.71
CA SER A 545 -8.45 -54.80 -24.68
C SER A 545 -7.68 -53.65 -24.03
N GLU A 546 -6.65 -53.18 -24.72
CA GLU A 546 -5.97 -51.92 -24.42
C GLU A 546 -6.54 -50.81 -25.32
N TYR A 547 -7.06 -49.78 -24.69
CA TYR A 547 -7.69 -48.63 -25.34
C TYR A 547 -6.75 -47.43 -25.26
N ILE A 548 -6.39 -46.88 -26.42
CA ILE A 548 -5.44 -45.79 -26.52
C ILE A 548 -6.11 -44.59 -27.17
N ILE A 549 -6.03 -43.44 -26.52
CA ILE A 549 -6.41 -42.14 -27.10
C ILE A 549 -5.24 -41.17 -27.07
N THR A 550 -5.03 -40.47 -28.18
CA THR A 550 -3.96 -39.47 -28.30
C THR A 550 -4.56 -38.09 -28.50
N TYR A 551 -4.33 -37.21 -27.53
CA TYR A 551 -4.72 -35.81 -27.54
C TYR A 551 -3.61 -34.95 -28.16
N GLY A 552 -4.04 -34.04 -29.02
CA GLY A 552 -3.22 -32.98 -29.57
C GLY A 552 -3.96 -31.65 -29.51
N ARG A 553 -3.21 -30.57 -29.73
CA ARG A 553 -3.78 -29.24 -29.95
C ARG A 553 -4.05 -29.00 -31.44
N ARG A 554 -5.23 -28.50 -31.79
CA ARG A 554 -5.64 -28.28 -33.18
C ARG A 554 -6.40 -26.95 -33.34
N GLY A 555 -6.27 -26.34 -34.53
CA GLY A 555 -6.99 -25.12 -34.89
C GLY A 555 -6.32 -23.84 -34.38
N SER A 556 -6.83 -22.69 -34.83
CA SER A 556 -6.41 -21.35 -34.37
C SER A 556 -6.85 -21.06 -32.92
N ASP A 557 -7.82 -21.82 -32.43
CA ASP A 557 -8.36 -21.82 -31.08
C ASP A 557 -7.58 -22.73 -30.11
N ASN A 558 -6.57 -23.47 -30.58
CA ASN A 558 -5.75 -24.36 -29.74
C ASN A 558 -6.59 -25.42 -28.98
N ALA A 559 -7.64 -25.93 -29.62
CA ALA A 559 -8.56 -26.89 -29.01
C ALA A 559 -7.87 -28.23 -28.70
N ALA A 560 -8.14 -28.79 -27.51
CA ALA A 560 -7.70 -30.13 -27.14
C ALA A 560 -8.62 -31.19 -27.78
N VAL A 561 -8.06 -31.97 -28.72
CA VAL A 561 -8.82 -33.00 -29.43
C VAL A 561 -8.06 -34.32 -29.41
N GLY A 562 -8.74 -35.36 -28.92
CA GLY A 562 -8.28 -36.73 -28.82
C GLY A 562 -8.78 -37.57 -29.98
N TYR A 563 -7.87 -38.37 -30.56
CA TYR A 563 -8.19 -39.32 -31.63
C TYR A 563 -7.81 -40.74 -31.24
N ALA A 564 -8.70 -41.67 -31.56
CA ALA A 564 -8.41 -43.10 -31.67
C ALA A 564 -8.93 -43.62 -33.02
N TYR A 565 -8.19 -44.54 -33.63
CA TYR A 565 -8.47 -45.08 -34.95
C TYR A 565 -8.72 -46.58 -34.85
N ILE A 566 -9.92 -47.03 -35.21
CA ILE A 566 -10.35 -48.43 -35.04
C ILE A 566 -10.94 -48.93 -36.37
N ARG A 567 -10.72 -50.20 -36.70
CA ARG A 567 -11.26 -50.81 -37.94
C ARG A 567 -12.60 -51.51 -37.70
N GLU A 568 -12.67 -52.28 -36.62
CA GLU A 568 -13.84 -53.08 -36.27
C GLU A 568 -14.90 -52.24 -35.56
N GLU A 569 -16.15 -52.31 -36.05
CA GLU A 569 -17.26 -51.51 -35.51
C GLU A 569 -17.62 -51.91 -34.07
N ALA A 570 -17.53 -53.20 -33.75
CA ALA A 570 -17.73 -53.70 -32.39
C ALA A 570 -16.66 -53.18 -31.41
N ASP A 571 -15.41 -53.08 -31.83
CA ASP A 571 -14.34 -52.51 -31.00
C ASP A 571 -14.49 -51.00 -30.82
N ALA A 572 -14.99 -50.31 -31.84
CA ALA A 572 -15.28 -48.88 -31.76
C ALA A 572 -16.42 -48.59 -30.78
N GLU A 573 -17.48 -49.40 -30.79
CA GLU A 573 -18.57 -49.30 -29.81
C GLU A 573 -18.11 -49.63 -28.39
N ARG A 574 -17.25 -50.65 -28.20
CA ARG A 574 -16.65 -50.95 -26.88
C ARG A 574 -15.79 -49.80 -26.37
N PHE A 575 -14.98 -49.18 -27.23
CA PHE A 575 -14.19 -48.00 -26.86
C PHE A 575 -15.12 -46.83 -26.50
N ALA A 576 -16.14 -46.55 -27.32
CA ALA A 576 -17.10 -45.49 -27.03
C ALA A 576 -17.82 -45.69 -25.69
N ALA A 577 -18.20 -46.94 -25.40
CA ALA A 577 -18.78 -47.36 -24.14
C ALA A 577 -17.81 -47.10 -22.96
N LEU A 578 -16.53 -47.49 -23.08
CA LEU A 578 -15.52 -47.18 -22.05
C LEU A 578 -15.40 -45.68 -21.77
N VAL A 579 -15.31 -44.87 -22.83
CA VAL A 579 -15.20 -43.39 -22.71
C VAL A 579 -16.44 -42.82 -22.02
N GLU A 580 -17.64 -43.25 -22.42
CA GLU A 580 -18.89 -42.81 -21.82
C GLU A 580 -19.02 -43.24 -20.35
N ALA A 581 -18.58 -44.46 -20.01
CA ALA A 581 -18.57 -44.96 -18.64
C ALA A 581 -17.71 -44.07 -17.73
N LEU A 582 -16.51 -43.73 -18.21
CA LEU A 582 -15.50 -43.00 -17.44
C LEU A 582 -15.76 -41.50 -17.38
N THR A 583 -16.34 -40.91 -18.44
CA THR A 583 -16.48 -39.45 -18.58
C THR A 583 -17.93 -38.96 -18.50
N GLY A 584 -18.91 -39.85 -18.62
CA GLY A 584 -20.33 -39.53 -18.73
C GLY A 584 -20.75 -38.93 -20.08
N LYS A 585 -19.84 -38.89 -21.06
CA LYS A 585 -20.08 -38.34 -22.40
C LYS A 585 -19.67 -39.35 -23.47
N ARG A 586 -20.58 -39.61 -24.42
CA ARG A 586 -20.29 -40.47 -25.56
C ARG A 586 -19.38 -39.73 -26.57
N PRO A 587 -18.27 -40.34 -27.01
CA PRO A 587 -17.39 -39.72 -27.99
C PRO A 587 -18.03 -39.73 -29.39
N ARG A 588 -17.58 -38.82 -30.24
CA ARG A 588 -18.08 -38.76 -31.62
C ARG A 588 -17.42 -39.82 -32.47
N MET A 589 -18.22 -40.66 -33.13
CA MET A 589 -17.75 -41.68 -34.07
C MET A 589 -17.97 -41.23 -35.51
N ARG A 590 -16.95 -41.37 -36.37
CA ARG A 590 -17.05 -41.07 -37.81
C ARG A 590 -16.37 -42.16 -38.64
N ARG A 591 -17.13 -42.80 -39.54
CA ARG A 591 -16.56 -43.71 -40.54
C ARG A 591 -15.88 -42.92 -41.66
N ARG A 592 -14.66 -43.33 -42.01
CA ARG A 592 -13.86 -42.79 -43.12
C ARG A 592 -14.04 -43.62 -44.38
N SER A 593 -13.63 -43.05 -45.51
CA SER A 593 -13.61 -43.71 -46.81
C SER A 593 -12.65 -44.90 -46.90
N ASP A 594 -11.63 -44.97 -46.04
CA ASP A 594 -10.66 -46.08 -45.97
C ASP A 594 -11.09 -47.22 -45.03
N GLY A 595 -12.36 -47.22 -44.59
CA GLY A 595 -12.94 -48.25 -43.72
C GLY A 595 -12.64 -48.06 -42.22
N ARG A 596 -11.78 -47.12 -41.82
CA ARG A 596 -11.51 -46.83 -40.40
C ARG A 596 -12.64 -46.00 -39.77
N ILE A 597 -12.84 -46.20 -38.48
CA ILE A 597 -13.74 -45.44 -37.62
C ILE A 597 -12.88 -44.54 -36.72
N ASP A 598 -13.08 -43.24 -36.87
CA ASP A 598 -12.47 -42.22 -36.01
C ASP A 598 -13.33 -42.06 -34.76
N ILE A 599 -12.74 -42.30 -33.59
CA ILE A 599 -13.30 -41.89 -32.31
C ILE A 599 -12.67 -40.56 -31.94
N VAL A 600 -13.52 -39.54 -31.81
CA VAL A 600 -13.12 -38.16 -31.53
C VAL A 600 -13.61 -37.77 -30.14
N CYS A 601 -12.66 -37.52 -29.25
CA CYS A 601 -12.93 -37.00 -27.91
C CYS A 601 -12.52 -35.53 -27.84
N TYR A 602 -13.45 -34.68 -27.40
CA TYR A 602 -13.22 -33.26 -27.16
C TYR A 602 -12.79 -32.97 -25.71
N GLU A 603 -12.54 -31.70 -25.42
CA GLU A 603 -12.17 -31.18 -24.08
C GLU A 603 -13.04 -31.75 -22.96
N GLY A 604 -14.36 -31.79 -23.12
CA GLY A 604 -15.25 -32.33 -22.09
C GLY A 604 -15.04 -33.82 -21.74
N HIS A 605 -14.40 -34.61 -22.60
CA HIS A 605 -13.99 -35.98 -22.26
C HIS A 605 -12.65 -35.98 -21.51
N LEU A 606 -11.73 -35.07 -21.88
CA LEU A 606 -10.45 -34.91 -21.21
C LEU A 606 -10.65 -34.44 -19.76
N GLU A 607 -11.59 -33.52 -19.53
CA GLU A 607 -12.06 -33.11 -18.19
C GLU A 607 -12.61 -34.31 -17.39
N GLY A 608 -13.34 -35.21 -18.05
CA GLY A 608 -13.83 -36.45 -17.44
C GLY A 608 -12.69 -37.41 -17.04
N PHE A 609 -11.69 -37.58 -17.90
CA PHE A 609 -10.50 -38.39 -17.60
C PHE A 609 -9.65 -37.78 -16.48
N ALA A 610 -9.59 -36.44 -16.38
CA ALA A 610 -8.84 -35.74 -15.34
C ALA A 610 -9.37 -36.00 -13.92
N ARG A 611 -10.56 -36.60 -13.76
CA ARG A 611 -11.09 -37.01 -12.44
C ARG A 611 -10.35 -38.17 -11.82
N TYR A 612 -9.64 -38.97 -12.63
CA TYR A 612 -8.93 -40.14 -12.14
C TYR A 612 -7.48 -39.80 -11.79
N ALA A 613 -7.06 -40.16 -10.57
CA ALA A 613 -5.74 -39.83 -10.02
C ALA A 613 -4.58 -40.30 -10.91
N GLU A 614 -4.72 -41.47 -11.53
CA GLU A 614 -3.73 -42.09 -12.41
C GLU A 614 -3.52 -41.31 -13.73
N LEU A 615 -4.46 -40.43 -14.10
CA LEU A 615 -4.41 -39.64 -15.33
C LEU A 615 -4.23 -38.13 -15.06
N ALA A 616 -4.72 -37.65 -13.92
CA ALA A 616 -4.89 -36.24 -13.61
C ALA A 616 -3.59 -35.42 -13.73
N GLU A 617 -2.49 -35.94 -13.20
CA GLU A 617 -1.20 -35.21 -13.19
C GLU A 617 -0.64 -35.00 -14.60
N ALA A 618 -0.62 -36.06 -15.41
CA ALA A 618 -0.13 -35.99 -16.79
C ALA A 618 -1.05 -35.15 -17.68
N ILE A 619 -2.37 -35.20 -17.46
CA ILE A 619 -3.32 -34.32 -18.15
C ILE A 619 -3.05 -32.86 -17.79
N ALA A 620 -2.90 -32.54 -16.50
CA ALA A 620 -2.67 -31.17 -16.03
C ALA A 620 -1.36 -30.60 -16.58
N ARG A 621 -0.27 -31.38 -16.51
CA ARG A 621 1.03 -30.98 -17.04
C ARG A 621 0.98 -30.71 -18.55
N TRP A 622 0.36 -31.61 -19.32
CA TRP A 622 0.23 -31.42 -20.75
C TRP A 622 -0.60 -30.18 -21.11
N LEU A 623 -1.68 -29.91 -20.36
CA LEU A 623 -2.51 -28.73 -20.56
C LEU A 623 -1.72 -27.43 -20.27
N GLU A 624 -0.90 -27.41 -19.21
CA GLU A 624 -0.04 -26.28 -18.86
C GLU A 624 1.01 -26.00 -19.94
N GLU A 625 1.72 -27.03 -20.40
CA GLU A 625 2.80 -26.88 -21.36
C GLU A 625 2.32 -26.50 -22.77
N THR A 626 1.14 -26.99 -23.15
CA THR A 626 0.55 -26.72 -24.48
C THR A 626 -0.42 -25.53 -24.50
N GLY A 627 -0.65 -24.89 -23.34
CA GLY A 627 -1.53 -23.73 -23.20
C GLY A 627 -0.88 -22.39 -23.57
N ARG A 628 0.45 -22.32 -23.65
CA ARG A 628 1.20 -21.10 -24.00
C ARG A 628 0.99 -20.75 -25.49
N ARG A 629 0.51 -19.54 -25.75
CA ARG A 629 0.46 -18.94 -27.10
C ARG A 629 1.73 -18.17 -27.40
#